data_AF-A0A0A0IE33-F1
#
_entry.id   AF-A0A0A0IE33-F1
#
_cell.length_a   1.000
_cell.length_b   1.000
_cell.length_c   1.000
_cell.angle_alpha   90.00
_cell.angle_beta   90.00
_cell.angle_gamma   90.00
#
_symmetry.space_group_name_H-M   'P 1'
#
loop_
_entity.id
_entity.type
_entity.pdbx_description
1 polymer ?
#
loop_
_entity_poly.entity_id
_entity_poly.type
_entity_poly.pdbx_seq_one_letter_code
_entity_poly.pdbx_strand_id
1 'polypeptide(L)'
;MNFNINEESRFIKKSTEKKYGNLLVDTTIKEDRGIIDLTNTNSNKSTYSSNINLKSLTLNSIKAVDEIAATKIKKINTQNNNKELIKNNNSITLRKGEKVFINSNKKNIFKLLIVLDWDIEYKGNYPIDLDTSVFMVDANGNTMEKNFIFYGNTKSLDNAVKLGEDYNTEIKKNYKETIQVDLKTISENVEKLAFTVTIYEGEKRQQNFSKILNGYFRVIDIESESEIFSYKFNDGLNKETAVVIAEIYRYKEFWKLNPIGDGFNGGLGALCNNYGIEIE
;
A
#
# COMPACT_ATOMS: atom_id res chain seq x y z
N MET A 1 34.16 -5.42 43.15
CA MET A 1 34.34 -5.44 41.68
C MET A 1 33.00 -5.03 41.09
N ASN A 2 32.87 -3.77 40.70
CA ASN A 2 31.62 -3.20 40.19
C ASN A 2 31.50 -3.53 38.71
N PHE A 3 30.43 -4.22 38.33
CA PHE A 3 29.98 -4.22 36.94
C PHE A 3 28.75 -3.31 36.85
N ASN A 4 28.98 -2.13 36.26
CA ASN A 4 27.94 -1.26 35.73
C ASN A 4 27.16 -2.04 34.67
N ILE A 5 25.88 -2.26 34.91
CA ILE A 5 24.95 -2.68 33.85
C ILE A 5 24.46 -1.39 33.20
N ASN A 6 24.96 -1.16 31.99
CA ASN A 6 24.63 -0.02 31.14
C ASN A 6 23.12 0.10 30.90
N GLU A 7 22.68 1.36 30.83
CA GLU A 7 21.35 1.84 30.48
C GLU A 7 20.94 1.51 29.03
N GLU A 8 20.79 0.23 28.67
CA GLU A 8 20.30 -0.19 27.34
C GLU A 8 18.87 -0.75 27.33
N SER A 9 18.07 -0.49 28.37
CA SER A 9 16.67 -0.96 28.44
C SER A 9 15.66 0.15 28.69
N ARG A 10 15.61 1.15 27.80
CA ARG A 10 14.51 2.13 27.77
C ARG A 10 13.99 2.44 26.36
N PHE A 11 13.63 1.40 25.61
CA PHE A 11 12.58 1.53 24.58
C PHE A 11 11.76 0.23 24.52
N ILE A 12 11.14 -0.12 25.65
CA ILE A 12 9.94 -0.96 25.57
C ILE A 12 8.89 -0.05 24.92
N LYS A 13 8.66 -0.20 23.61
CA LYS A 13 7.45 0.35 22.97
C LYS A 13 6.28 -0.23 23.77
N LYS A 14 5.67 0.56 24.64
CA LYS A 14 4.41 0.18 25.31
C LYS A 14 3.46 -0.25 24.22
N SER A 15 2.90 -1.46 24.32
CA SER A 15 1.91 -1.90 23.34
C SER A 15 0.76 -0.89 23.35
N THR A 16 0.42 -0.35 22.18
CA THR A 16 -0.79 0.45 22.00
C THR A 16 -1.84 -0.46 21.40
N GLU A 17 -2.41 -1.32 22.23
CA GLU A 17 -3.60 -2.09 21.87
C GLU A 17 -4.79 -1.12 21.81
N LYS A 18 -5.46 -1.08 20.66
CA LYS A 18 -6.74 -0.40 20.50
C LYS A 18 -7.81 -1.43 20.22
N LYS A 19 -8.94 -1.31 20.91
CA LYS A 19 -10.06 -2.24 20.78
C LYS A 19 -11.08 -1.66 19.78
N TYR A 20 -11.36 -2.43 18.73
CA TYR A 20 -12.36 -2.11 17.71
C TYR A 20 -13.41 -3.23 17.72
N GLY A 21 -14.48 -3.06 18.49
CA GLY A 21 -15.41 -4.12 18.86
C GLY A 21 -14.70 -5.17 19.72
N ASN A 22 -14.82 -6.46 19.40
CA ASN A 22 -14.05 -7.54 20.02
C ASN A 22 -12.65 -7.72 19.40
N LEU A 23 -12.26 -6.94 18.40
CA LEU A 23 -10.92 -6.99 17.83
C LEU A 23 -9.95 -6.18 18.68
N LEU A 24 -8.99 -6.87 19.32
CA LEU A 24 -7.80 -6.23 19.86
C LEU A 24 -6.81 -6.02 18.71
N VAL A 25 -6.61 -4.77 18.35
CA VAL A 25 -5.65 -4.37 17.33
C VAL A 25 -4.39 -3.89 18.04
N ASP A 26 -3.38 -4.76 18.09
CA ASP A 26 -2.05 -4.36 18.53
C ASP A 26 -1.38 -3.54 17.43
N THR A 27 -1.38 -2.23 17.60
CA THR A 27 -0.76 -1.29 16.66
C THR A 27 0.78 -1.25 16.75
N THR A 28 1.37 -2.08 17.61
CA THR A 28 2.81 -2.14 17.89
C THR A 28 3.51 -3.17 17.01
N ILE A 29 2.79 -4.22 16.61
CA ILE A 29 3.29 -5.34 15.80
C ILE A 29 3.03 -5.00 14.33
N LYS A 30 3.69 -3.97 13.83
CA LYS A 30 4.02 -3.91 12.41
C LYS A 30 5.46 -4.40 12.33
N GLU A 31 5.67 -5.65 11.91
CA GLU A 31 7.01 -6.06 11.50
C GLU A 31 7.53 -5.02 10.52
N ASP A 32 8.72 -4.49 10.80
CA ASP A 32 9.36 -3.41 10.06
C ASP A 32 9.38 -3.79 8.56
N ARG A 33 8.38 -3.34 7.81
CA ARG A 33 8.36 -3.46 6.34
C ARG A 33 9.39 -2.46 5.85
N GLY A 34 10.62 -2.94 5.74
CA GLY A 34 11.83 -2.15 5.51
C GLY A 34 11.60 -0.98 4.55
N ILE A 35 11.59 0.23 5.12
CA ILE A 35 11.71 1.45 4.35
C ILE A 35 13.16 1.48 3.86
N ILE A 36 13.36 1.29 2.55
CA ILE A 36 14.63 1.61 1.93
C ILE A 36 14.75 3.13 1.94
N ASP A 37 15.41 3.66 2.96
CA ASP A 37 15.84 5.05 3.01
C ASP A 37 16.97 5.27 1.99
N LEU A 38 16.61 5.78 0.81
CA LEU A 38 17.58 6.13 -0.23
C LEU A 38 18.42 7.38 0.10
N THR A 39 18.29 7.97 1.30
CA THR A 39 19.03 9.17 1.67
C THR A 39 20.24 8.93 2.58
N ASN A 40 20.52 7.68 2.96
CA ASN A 40 21.67 7.37 3.81
C ASN A 40 22.84 6.72 3.05
N THR A 41 23.48 7.48 2.17
CA THR A 41 24.83 7.14 1.68
C THR A 41 25.84 7.52 2.75
N ASN A 42 26.07 6.68 3.75
CA ASN A 42 27.40 6.43 4.32
C ASN A 42 27.35 5.40 5.46
N SER A 43 28.40 4.56 5.48
CA SER A 43 28.76 3.55 6.48
C SER A 43 27.94 2.25 6.48
N ASN A 44 28.41 1.27 5.71
CA ASN A 44 28.86 0.00 6.28
C ASN A 44 29.70 -0.77 5.26
N LYS A 45 31.03 -0.74 5.46
CA LYS A 45 31.96 -1.70 4.86
C LYS A 45 31.79 -3.02 5.59
N SER A 46 31.15 -4.01 4.96
CA SER A 46 31.38 -5.42 5.31
C SER A 46 32.29 -6.03 4.25
N THR A 47 33.40 -6.57 4.73
CA THR A 47 34.46 -7.27 4.03
C THR A 47 33.97 -8.44 3.17
N TYR A 48 34.21 -8.38 1.86
CA TYR A 48 34.51 -9.55 1.05
C TYR A 48 35.88 -9.33 0.40
N SER A 49 36.83 -10.16 0.80
CA SER A 49 38.18 -10.21 0.27
C SER A 49 38.18 -10.84 -1.13
N SER A 50 38.68 -10.12 -2.11
CA SER A 50 39.32 -10.72 -3.29
C SER A 50 40.51 -9.86 -3.68
N ASN A 51 41.70 -10.42 -3.47
CA ASN A 51 42.99 -9.89 -3.88
C ASN A 51 42.98 -9.53 -5.38
N ILE A 52 43.15 -8.25 -5.71
CA ILE A 52 43.66 -7.84 -7.02
C ILE A 52 44.76 -6.81 -6.78
N ASN A 53 45.99 -7.21 -7.09
CA ASN A 53 47.18 -6.38 -7.01
C ASN A 53 47.17 -5.37 -8.18
N LEU A 54 46.83 -4.11 -7.93
CA LEU A 54 46.96 -3.04 -8.92
C LEU A 54 48.42 -2.53 -8.96
N LYS A 55 49.27 -3.25 -9.69
CA LYS A 55 50.44 -2.65 -10.34
C LYS A 55 50.50 -3.16 -11.78
N SER A 56 50.68 -2.20 -12.69
CA SER A 56 50.83 -2.30 -14.15
C SER A 56 49.59 -2.67 -14.97
N LEU A 57 48.77 -1.67 -15.34
CA LEU A 57 48.09 -1.65 -16.63
C LEU A 57 48.09 -0.21 -17.19
N THR A 58 48.47 -0.10 -18.46
CA THR A 58 48.88 1.11 -19.17
C THR A 58 47.70 1.94 -19.70
N LEU A 59 47.98 3.20 -20.03
CA LEU A 59 47.06 4.31 -20.36
C LEU A 59 46.08 4.07 -21.54
N ASN A 60 46.20 2.94 -22.26
CA ASN A 60 45.32 2.57 -23.37
C ASN A 60 44.09 1.74 -22.96
N SER A 61 43.90 1.48 -21.67
CA SER A 61 42.72 0.80 -21.13
C SER A 61 41.63 1.76 -20.60
N ILE A 62 41.91 3.06 -20.51
CA ILE A 62 41.01 4.04 -19.87
C ILE A 62 39.81 4.38 -20.78
N LYS A 63 39.97 4.40 -22.11
CA LYS A 63 38.85 4.68 -23.03
C LYS A 63 37.78 3.58 -23.08
N ALA A 64 38.14 2.33 -22.81
CA ALA A 64 37.18 1.23 -22.76
C ALA A 64 36.38 1.20 -21.45
N VAL A 65 36.97 1.69 -20.34
CA VAL A 65 36.29 1.73 -19.04
C VAL A 65 35.23 2.82 -18.99
N ASP A 66 35.45 3.97 -19.64
CA ASP A 66 34.43 5.04 -19.72
C ASP A 66 33.22 4.64 -20.58
N GLU A 67 33.42 3.90 -21.69
CA GLU A 67 32.31 3.38 -22.49
C GLU A 67 31.56 2.25 -21.78
N ILE A 68 32.26 1.33 -21.09
CA ILE A 68 31.60 0.25 -20.33
C ILE A 68 30.88 0.82 -19.10
N ALA A 69 31.44 1.83 -18.43
CA ALA A 69 30.79 2.55 -17.33
C ALA A 69 29.58 3.34 -17.83
N ALA A 70 29.67 4.06 -18.94
CA ALA A 70 28.54 4.77 -19.55
C ALA A 70 27.44 3.81 -20.04
N THR A 71 27.80 2.62 -20.51
CA THR A 71 26.86 1.58 -20.95
C THR A 71 26.20 0.86 -19.75
N LYS A 72 26.93 0.64 -18.66
CA LYS A 72 26.37 0.16 -17.38
C LYS A 72 25.47 1.21 -16.71
N ILE A 73 25.87 2.48 -16.71
CA ILE A 73 25.07 3.59 -16.18
C ILE A 73 23.83 3.82 -17.05
N LYS A 74 23.91 3.67 -18.39
CA LYS A 74 22.73 3.59 -19.25
C LYS A 74 21.83 2.41 -18.86
N LYS A 75 22.36 1.18 -18.74
CA LYS A 75 21.55 0.02 -18.31
C LYS A 75 20.91 0.19 -16.93
N ILE A 76 21.62 0.77 -15.97
CA ILE A 76 21.11 1.05 -14.61
C ILE A 76 20.06 2.17 -14.64
N ASN A 77 20.25 3.24 -15.42
CA ASN A 77 19.27 4.31 -15.58
C ASN A 77 18.07 3.88 -16.46
N THR A 78 18.24 2.90 -17.35
CA THR A 78 17.15 2.26 -18.11
C THR A 78 16.35 1.31 -17.21
N GLN A 79 16.99 0.65 -16.23
CA GLN A 79 16.28 -0.18 -15.26
C GLN A 79 15.56 0.64 -14.18
N ASN A 80 16.11 1.78 -13.74
CA ASN A 80 15.48 2.64 -12.74
C ASN A 80 14.36 3.55 -13.29
N ASN A 81 14.25 3.70 -14.62
CA ASN A 81 13.14 4.42 -15.26
C ASN A 81 12.04 3.51 -15.81
N ASN A 82 12.19 2.19 -15.66
CA ASN A 82 11.18 1.21 -16.01
C ASN A 82 10.63 0.54 -14.75
N LYS A 83 10.00 1.34 -13.88
CA LYS A 83 8.73 0.89 -13.32
C LYS A 83 7.79 0.83 -14.54
N GLU A 84 7.84 -0.27 -15.29
CA GLU A 84 6.74 -0.64 -16.16
C GLU A 84 5.57 -0.92 -15.20
N LEU A 85 4.94 0.18 -14.75
CA LEU A 85 3.50 0.22 -14.65
C LEU A 85 3.01 -0.55 -15.86
N ILE A 86 2.11 -1.50 -15.66
CA ILE A 86 1.42 -2.15 -16.75
C ILE A 86 0.53 -1.09 -17.41
N LYS A 87 1.16 -0.12 -18.08
CA LYS A 87 0.56 0.92 -18.90
C LYS A 87 0.32 0.24 -20.24
N ASN A 88 -0.64 -0.67 -20.24
CA ASN A 88 -1.41 -0.85 -21.44
C ASN A 88 -2.10 0.50 -21.71
N ASN A 89 -2.04 0.98 -22.95
CA ASN A 89 -2.68 2.22 -23.41
C ASN A 89 -4.22 2.23 -23.28
N ASN A 90 -4.79 1.24 -22.57
CA ASN A 90 -6.21 1.00 -22.37
C ASN A 90 -6.67 1.17 -20.90
N SER A 91 -5.76 1.48 -19.96
CA SER A 91 -6.17 1.81 -18.58
C SER A 91 -6.96 3.13 -18.58
N ILE A 92 -8.11 3.13 -17.91
CA ILE A 92 -8.95 4.32 -17.78
C ILE A 92 -8.62 5.03 -16.47
N THR A 93 -8.14 6.27 -16.56
CA THR A 93 -7.97 7.13 -15.38
C THR A 93 -9.30 7.78 -15.02
N LEU A 94 -9.78 7.47 -13.82
CA LEU A 94 -11.05 7.92 -13.28
C LEU A 94 -10.91 9.17 -12.44
N ARG A 95 -12.00 9.92 -12.32
CA ARG A 95 -12.15 11.04 -11.37
C ARG A 95 -13.05 10.65 -10.21
N LYS A 96 -12.96 11.41 -9.11
CA LYS A 96 -13.88 11.30 -7.98
C LYS A 96 -15.34 11.30 -8.44
N GLY A 97 -16.10 10.30 -8.01
CA GLY A 97 -17.51 10.07 -8.35
C GLY A 97 -17.78 9.39 -9.70
N GLU A 98 -16.74 9.13 -10.51
CA GLU A 98 -16.89 8.53 -11.85
C GLU A 98 -17.12 7.01 -11.74
N LYS A 99 -18.39 6.62 -11.65
CA LYS A 99 -18.79 5.22 -11.49
C LYS A 99 -18.68 4.43 -12.79
N VAL A 100 -17.92 3.34 -12.77
CA VAL A 100 -17.70 2.47 -13.93
C VAL A 100 -18.05 1.02 -13.62
N PHE A 101 -18.42 0.25 -14.66
CA PHE A 101 -18.63 -1.19 -14.54
C PHE A 101 -17.29 -1.94 -14.57
N ILE A 102 -17.10 -2.85 -13.62
CA ILE A 102 -15.95 -3.75 -13.61
C ILE A 102 -16.23 -4.93 -14.55
N ASN A 103 -17.42 -5.53 -14.40
CA ASN A 103 -17.94 -6.60 -15.24
C ASN A 103 -19.28 -6.21 -15.88
N SER A 104 -19.64 -6.92 -16.93
CA SER A 104 -20.89 -6.78 -17.68
C SER A 104 -21.16 -8.04 -18.48
N ASN A 105 -22.30 -8.13 -19.18
CA ASN A 105 -22.58 -9.23 -20.13
C ASN A 105 -21.51 -9.40 -21.23
N LYS A 106 -20.70 -8.37 -21.49
CA LYS A 106 -19.61 -8.40 -22.48
C LYS A 106 -18.21 -8.49 -21.86
N LYS A 107 -18.10 -8.38 -20.53
CA LYS A 107 -16.83 -8.24 -19.80
C LYS A 107 -16.86 -9.09 -18.54
N ASN A 108 -16.15 -10.22 -18.56
CA ASN A 108 -16.22 -11.27 -17.54
C ASN A 108 -15.12 -11.13 -16.46
N ILE A 109 -14.94 -9.94 -15.89
CA ILE A 109 -13.85 -9.69 -14.91
C ILE A 109 -14.34 -9.94 -13.49
N PHE A 110 -13.70 -10.88 -12.80
CA PHE A 110 -14.07 -11.23 -11.43
C PHE A 110 -12.88 -11.33 -10.46
N LYS A 111 -11.68 -11.64 -10.97
CA LYS A 111 -10.47 -11.67 -10.16
C LYS A 111 -9.70 -10.38 -10.38
N LEU A 112 -9.60 -9.59 -9.31
CA LEU A 112 -8.93 -8.31 -9.32
C LEU A 112 -7.72 -8.37 -8.40
N LEU A 113 -6.67 -7.67 -8.80
CA LEU A 113 -5.64 -7.24 -7.87
C LEU A 113 -5.75 -5.72 -7.75
N ILE A 114 -6.12 -5.27 -6.56
CA ILE A 114 -6.07 -3.86 -6.21
C ILE A 114 -4.66 -3.56 -5.76
N VAL A 115 -4.05 -2.52 -6.32
CA VAL A 115 -2.70 -2.11 -5.94
C VAL A 115 -2.68 -0.63 -5.61
N LEU A 116 -1.95 -0.28 -4.56
CA LEU A 116 -1.79 1.07 -4.07
C LEU A 116 -0.33 1.49 -4.08
N ASP A 117 -0.10 2.74 -4.45
CA ASP A 117 1.22 3.36 -4.41
C ASP A 117 1.08 4.81 -4.00
N TRP A 118 2.14 5.37 -3.43
CA TRP A 118 2.20 6.77 -3.00
C TRP A 118 3.64 7.17 -2.78
N ASP A 119 3.91 8.46 -2.88
CA ASP A 119 5.18 9.06 -2.46
C ASP A 119 4.97 9.83 -1.17
N ILE A 120 6.02 9.97 -0.37
CA ILE A 120 5.99 10.72 0.88
C ILE A 120 7.03 11.83 0.78
N GLU A 121 6.58 13.08 0.85
CA GLU A 121 7.46 14.23 0.97
C GLU A 121 7.29 14.82 2.38
N TYR A 122 8.05 14.28 3.31
CA TYR A 122 7.98 14.67 4.71
C TYR A 122 9.34 14.59 5.40
N LYS A 123 9.70 15.66 6.11
CA LYS A 123 10.90 15.74 6.95
C LYS A 123 10.48 16.18 8.34
N GLY A 124 10.09 15.21 9.17
CA GLY A 124 9.76 15.45 10.57
C GLY A 124 10.20 14.30 11.45
N ASN A 125 9.91 14.40 12.75
CA ASN A 125 10.50 13.54 13.78
C ASN A 125 10.06 12.07 13.73
N TYR A 126 8.93 11.78 13.08
CA TYR A 126 8.38 10.43 12.95
C TYR A 126 8.15 10.11 11.48
N PRO A 127 8.50 8.92 10.98
CA PRO A 127 8.13 8.52 9.62
C PRO A 127 6.61 8.53 9.47
N ILE A 128 6.14 8.86 8.26
CA ILE A 128 4.74 8.70 7.91
C ILE A 128 4.56 7.24 7.48
N ASP A 129 3.64 6.57 8.14
CA ASP A 129 3.28 5.19 7.84
C ASP A 129 1.80 5.13 7.44
N LEU A 130 1.53 4.53 6.29
CA LEU A 130 0.18 4.42 5.74
C LEU A 130 -0.26 2.96 5.83
N ASP A 131 -1.45 2.76 6.37
CA ASP A 131 -2.07 1.45 6.50
C ASP A 131 -3.31 1.38 5.61
N THR A 132 -3.37 0.32 4.81
CA THR A 132 -4.55 0.01 3.99
C THR A 132 -5.50 -0.90 4.77
N SER A 133 -6.79 -0.66 4.62
CA SER A 133 -7.83 -1.54 5.17
C SER A 133 -9.05 -1.60 4.26
N VAL A 134 -9.79 -2.70 4.33
CA VAL A 134 -11.02 -2.93 3.55
C VAL A 134 -12.16 -3.27 4.48
N PHE A 135 -13.25 -2.52 4.36
CA PHE A 135 -14.50 -2.81 5.05
C PHE A 135 -15.42 -3.57 4.09
N MET A 136 -15.82 -4.79 4.44
CA MET A 136 -16.85 -5.54 3.70
C MET A 136 -18.21 -5.22 4.31
N VAL A 137 -18.92 -4.31 3.65
CA VAL A 137 -20.09 -3.61 4.18
C VAL A 137 -21.38 -4.30 3.73
N ASP A 138 -22.30 -4.49 4.67
CA ASP A 138 -23.63 -5.03 4.44
C ASP A 138 -24.62 -3.99 3.87
N ALA A 139 -25.85 -4.42 3.62
CA ALA A 139 -26.92 -3.58 3.10
C ALA A 139 -27.35 -2.43 4.04
N ASN A 140 -27.03 -2.52 5.34
CA ASN A 140 -27.31 -1.48 6.32
C ASN A 140 -26.18 -0.45 6.44
N GLY A 141 -25.08 -0.63 5.68
CA GLY A 141 -23.90 0.23 5.78
C GLY A 141 -22.93 -0.17 6.90
N ASN A 142 -23.12 -1.34 7.51
CA ASN A 142 -22.32 -1.80 8.64
C ASN A 142 -21.33 -2.89 8.23
N THR A 143 -20.24 -3.01 8.98
CA THR A 143 -19.22 -4.04 8.81
C THR A 143 -19.08 -4.80 10.11
N MET A 144 -19.23 -6.13 10.05
CA MET A 144 -18.86 -6.98 11.18
C MET A 144 -17.33 -7.01 11.33
N GLU A 145 -16.82 -7.17 12.54
CA GLU A 145 -15.38 -7.27 12.80
C GLU A 145 -14.64 -8.29 11.91
N LYS A 146 -15.19 -9.49 11.74
CA LYS A 146 -14.63 -10.54 10.89
C LYS A 146 -14.54 -10.16 9.40
N ASN A 147 -15.33 -9.16 9.00
CA ASN A 147 -15.45 -8.59 7.67
C ASN A 147 -14.65 -7.28 7.52
N PHE A 148 -13.92 -6.88 8.56
CA PHE A 148 -12.96 -5.79 8.52
C PHE A 148 -11.56 -6.35 8.27
N ILE A 149 -11.00 -6.05 7.10
CA ILE A 149 -9.72 -6.59 6.62
C ILE A 149 -8.63 -5.54 6.79
N PHE A 150 -7.62 -5.85 7.59
CA PHE A 150 -6.51 -4.97 7.93
C PHE A 150 -5.29 -5.81 8.34
N TYR A 151 -4.18 -5.20 8.78
CA TYR A 151 -2.95 -5.94 9.10
C TYR A 151 -3.12 -7.01 10.19
N GLY A 152 -4.08 -6.86 11.11
CA GLY A 152 -4.40 -7.85 12.15
C GLY A 152 -5.45 -8.89 11.74
N ASN A 153 -6.16 -8.67 10.63
CA ASN A 153 -7.10 -9.61 10.03
C ASN A 153 -6.95 -9.56 8.50
N THR A 154 -5.98 -10.26 7.96
CA THR A 154 -5.54 -10.06 6.57
C THR A 154 -6.44 -10.72 5.53
N LYS A 155 -7.41 -11.54 5.94
CA LYS A 155 -8.27 -12.30 5.02
C LYS A 155 -9.71 -12.32 5.51
N SER A 156 -10.62 -12.16 4.56
CA SER A 156 -12.04 -12.40 4.74
C SER A 156 -12.34 -13.89 4.95
N LEU A 157 -13.45 -14.19 5.64
CA LEU A 157 -13.89 -15.56 5.93
C LEU A 157 -14.15 -16.39 4.67
N ASP A 158 -14.71 -15.76 3.65
CA ASP A 158 -15.00 -16.37 2.35
C ASP A 158 -13.75 -16.42 1.43
N ASN A 159 -12.58 -15.98 1.94
CA ASN A 159 -11.33 -15.84 1.19
C ASN A 159 -11.42 -14.95 -0.05
N ALA A 160 -12.49 -14.16 -0.20
CA ALA A 160 -12.71 -13.30 -1.36
C ALA A 160 -11.76 -12.11 -1.37
N VAL A 161 -11.51 -11.51 -0.21
CA VAL A 161 -10.61 -10.36 -0.01
C VAL A 161 -9.42 -10.78 0.83
N LYS A 162 -8.20 -10.49 0.36
CA LYS A 162 -6.94 -10.79 1.07
C LYS A 162 -5.95 -9.64 0.92
N LEU A 163 -5.53 -9.06 2.05
CA LEU A 163 -4.56 -7.97 2.13
C LEU A 163 -3.12 -8.50 2.07
N GLY A 164 -2.27 -7.87 1.27
CA GLY A 164 -0.86 -8.22 1.07
C GLY A 164 -0.60 -9.44 0.18
N GLU A 165 -1.65 -10.06 -0.36
CA GLU A 165 -1.54 -11.21 -1.26
C GLU A 165 -1.72 -10.80 -2.73
N ASP A 166 -1.39 -11.75 -3.61
CA ASP A 166 -1.55 -11.69 -5.07
C ASP A 166 -1.86 -13.10 -5.62
N TYR A 167 -2.27 -13.19 -6.89
CA TYR A 167 -2.55 -14.46 -7.57
C TYR A 167 -1.26 -15.14 -8.11
N ASN A 168 -0.14 -15.04 -7.38
CA ASN A 168 1.19 -15.49 -7.80
C ASN A 168 1.68 -14.87 -9.13
N THR A 169 1.25 -13.64 -9.44
CA THR A 169 1.59 -12.92 -10.68
C THR A 169 2.87 -12.08 -10.54
N GLU A 170 3.52 -12.11 -9.37
CA GLU A 170 4.66 -11.27 -8.97
C GLU A 170 4.41 -9.75 -8.95
N ILE A 171 3.24 -9.29 -9.44
CA ILE A 171 2.86 -7.88 -9.56
C ILE A 171 3.02 -7.13 -8.24
N LYS A 172 2.75 -7.79 -7.10
CA LYS A 172 2.83 -7.16 -5.78
C LYS A 172 4.18 -6.54 -5.45
N LYS A 173 5.28 -7.06 -6.01
CA LYS A 173 6.65 -6.57 -5.73
C LYS A 173 6.85 -5.11 -6.16
N ASN A 174 5.99 -4.59 -7.02
CA ASN A 174 6.10 -3.25 -7.62
C ASN A 174 5.28 -2.18 -6.89
N TYR A 175 4.48 -2.54 -5.90
CA TYR A 175 3.52 -1.65 -5.24
C TYR A 175 3.69 -1.70 -3.71
N LYS A 176 3.21 -0.65 -3.04
CA LYS A 176 3.36 -0.54 -1.58
C LYS A 176 2.37 -1.43 -0.83
N GLU A 177 1.14 -1.48 -1.31
CA GLU A 177 0.10 -2.36 -0.76
C GLU A 177 -0.66 -3.04 -1.89
N THR A 178 -1.07 -4.28 -1.66
CA THR A 178 -1.89 -5.07 -2.58
C THR A 178 -3.06 -5.69 -1.86
N ILE A 179 -4.18 -5.83 -2.56
CA ILE A 179 -5.35 -6.56 -2.08
C ILE A 179 -5.84 -7.46 -3.21
N GLN A 180 -5.83 -8.76 -2.95
CA GLN A 180 -6.46 -9.75 -3.80
C GLN A 180 -7.98 -9.69 -3.59
N VAL A 181 -8.76 -9.63 -4.67
CA VAL A 181 -10.23 -9.67 -4.64
C VAL A 181 -10.75 -10.71 -5.63
N ASP A 182 -11.62 -11.61 -5.17
CA ASP A 182 -12.42 -12.51 -6.01
C ASP A 182 -13.91 -12.16 -5.86
N LEU A 183 -14.45 -11.44 -6.83
CA LEU A 183 -15.83 -10.94 -6.84
C LEU A 183 -16.88 -12.06 -6.90
N LYS A 184 -16.52 -13.29 -7.26
CA LYS A 184 -17.45 -14.43 -7.30
C LYS A 184 -17.67 -15.05 -5.94
N THR A 185 -16.66 -15.01 -5.07
CA THR A 185 -16.71 -15.69 -3.77
C THR A 185 -17.12 -14.76 -2.64
N ILE A 186 -17.28 -13.45 -2.91
CA ILE A 186 -17.81 -12.50 -1.93
C ILE A 186 -19.21 -12.96 -1.50
N SER A 187 -19.38 -13.13 -0.19
CA SER A 187 -20.64 -13.52 0.42
C SER A 187 -21.80 -12.60 0.01
N GLU A 188 -23.01 -13.17 -0.07
CA GLU A 188 -24.20 -12.46 -0.53
C GLU A 188 -24.65 -11.35 0.42
N ASN A 189 -24.29 -11.43 1.71
CA ASN A 189 -24.59 -10.38 2.68
C ASN A 189 -23.68 -9.14 2.58
N VAL A 190 -22.67 -9.17 1.71
CA VAL A 190 -21.77 -8.03 1.45
C VAL A 190 -22.21 -7.32 0.18
N GLU A 191 -22.61 -6.06 0.33
CA GLU A 191 -23.08 -5.21 -0.76
C GLU A 191 -21.96 -4.37 -1.37
N LYS A 192 -20.95 -3.99 -0.57
CA LYS A 192 -19.79 -3.25 -1.05
C LYS A 192 -18.51 -3.55 -0.28
N LEU A 193 -17.39 -3.36 -0.96
CA LEU A 193 -16.05 -3.29 -0.41
C LEU A 193 -15.62 -1.82 -0.38
N ALA A 194 -15.38 -1.25 0.80
CA ALA A 194 -14.82 0.09 0.93
C ALA A 194 -13.32 0.01 1.21
N PHE A 195 -12.52 0.52 0.26
CA PHE A 195 -11.07 0.54 0.35
C PHE A 195 -10.61 1.83 0.99
N THR A 196 -9.79 1.72 2.03
CA THR A 196 -9.39 2.85 2.85
C THR A 196 -7.90 2.86 3.09
N VAL A 197 -7.35 4.06 3.32
CA VAL A 197 -5.99 4.23 3.81
C VAL A 197 -5.98 5.21 4.98
N THR A 198 -5.16 4.93 5.98
CA THR A 198 -5.01 5.75 7.18
C THR A 198 -3.54 6.03 7.46
N ILE A 199 -3.24 7.17 8.09
CA ILE A 199 -1.91 7.47 8.59
C ILE A 199 -1.82 6.97 10.05
N TYR A 200 -0.89 6.07 10.32
CA TYR A 200 -0.71 5.51 11.64
C TYR A 200 -0.34 6.59 12.66
N GLU A 201 -1.14 6.69 13.73
CA GLU A 201 -1.06 7.76 14.75
C GLU A 201 -1.00 9.18 14.16
N GLY A 202 -1.60 9.42 12.99
CA GLY A 202 -1.46 10.68 12.24
C GLY A 202 -1.75 11.93 13.08
N GLU A 203 -2.84 11.94 13.86
CA GLU A 203 -3.20 13.09 14.71
C GLU A 203 -2.17 13.34 15.82
N LYS A 204 -1.78 12.29 16.54
CA LYS A 204 -0.80 12.36 17.62
C LYS A 204 0.57 12.82 17.11
N ARG A 205 0.93 12.45 15.88
CA ARG A 205 2.19 12.81 15.21
C ARG A 205 2.09 14.06 14.35
N GLN A 206 0.92 14.72 14.32
CA GLN A 206 0.63 15.91 13.49
C GLN A 206 0.93 15.68 11.98
N GLN A 207 0.67 14.46 11.52
CA GLN A 207 0.79 14.05 10.12
C GLN A 207 -0.59 14.04 9.47
N ASN A 208 -0.65 14.30 8.17
CA ASN A 208 -1.90 14.29 7.39
C ASN A 208 -1.61 13.99 5.91
N PHE A 209 -2.68 13.80 5.13
CA PHE A 209 -2.57 13.46 3.71
C PHE A 209 -1.95 14.55 2.84
N SER A 210 -1.77 15.78 3.35
CA SER A 210 -1.05 16.84 2.62
C SER A 210 0.43 16.51 2.36
N LYS A 211 0.96 15.49 3.04
CA LYS A 211 2.36 15.03 2.91
C LYS A 211 2.52 13.86 1.94
N ILE A 212 1.40 13.36 1.42
CA ILE A 212 1.34 12.25 0.49
C ILE A 212 1.24 12.84 -0.90
N LEU A 213 2.13 12.39 -1.79
CA LEU A 213 2.11 12.74 -3.20
C LEU A 213 1.77 11.49 -4.02
N ASN A 214 1.21 11.70 -5.21
CA ASN A 214 0.97 10.61 -6.17
C ASN A 214 0.28 9.39 -5.55
N GLY A 215 -0.71 9.60 -4.67
CA GLY A 215 -1.50 8.53 -4.08
C GLY A 215 -2.41 7.92 -5.13
N TYR A 216 -2.10 6.70 -5.58
CA TYR A 216 -2.85 6.02 -6.62
C TYR A 216 -3.50 4.73 -6.11
N PHE A 217 -4.75 4.55 -6.52
CA PHE A 217 -5.50 3.31 -6.46
C PHE A 217 -5.64 2.76 -7.87
N ARG A 218 -5.24 1.52 -8.08
CA ARG A 218 -5.29 0.86 -9.39
C ARG A 218 -6.01 -0.47 -9.29
N VAL A 219 -6.77 -0.79 -10.31
CA VAL A 219 -7.44 -2.08 -10.47
C VAL A 219 -6.77 -2.81 -11.62
N ILE A 220 -6.22 -3.98 -11.33
CA ILE A 220 -5.64 -4.89 -12.31
C ILE A 220 -6.60 -6.05 -12.50
N ASP A 221 -6.93 -6.34 -13.75
CA ASP A 221 -7.59 -7.58 -14.13
C ASP A 221 -6.55 -8.69 -14.20
N ILE A 222 -6.78 -9.77 -13.46
CA ILE A 222 -5.81 -10.85 -13.31
C ILE A 222 -5.81 -11.79 -14.51
N GLU A 223 -6.91 -11.90 -15.25
CA GLU A 223 -6.93 -12.73 -16.44
C GLU A 223 -6.07 -12.14 -17.55
N SER A 224 -6.09 -10.82 -17.70
CA SER A 224 -5.27 -10.09 -18.68
C SER A 224 -3.96 -9.53 -18.10
N GLU A 225 -3.71 -9.74 -16.81
CA GLU A 225 -2.63 -9.14 -16.01
C GLU A 225 -2.43 -7.64 -16.31
N SER A 226 -3.51 -6.91 -16.55
CA SER A 226 -3.47 -5.54 -17.07
C SER A 226 -4.19 -4.56 -16.15
N GLU A 227 -3.62 -3.36 -15.99
CA GLU A 227 -4.32 -2.25 -15.33
C GLU A 227 -5.53 -1.84 -16.18
N ILE A 228 -6.72 -1.86 -15.57
CA ILE A 228 -7.98 -1.48 -16.22
C ILE A 228 -8.51 -0.14 -15.73
N PHE A 229 -8.23 0.23 -14.48
CA PHE A 229 -8.62 1.50 -13.89
C PHE A 229 -7.52 2.07 -13.01
N SER A 230 -7.36 3.40 -13.03
CA SER A 230 -6.52 4.14 -12.08
C SER A 230 -7.27 5.35 -11.53
N TYR A 231 -7.00 5.69 -10.26
CA TYR A 231 -7.58 6.84 -9.60
C TYR A 231 -6.55 7.48 -8.66
N LYS A 232 -6.39 8.80 -8.74
CA LYS A 232 -5.57 9.58 -7.81
C LYS A 232 -6.41 9.99 -6.60
N PHE A 233 -6.16 9.40 -5.44
CA PHE A 233 -7.08 9.45 -4.31
C PHE A 233 -6.81 10.57 -3.30
N ASN A 234 -5.63 11.17 -3.35
CA ASN A 234 -5.19 12.16 -2.35
C ASN A 234 -5.42 13.61 -2.79
N ASP A 235 -6.08 13.85 -3.92
CA ASP A 235 -6.39 15.20 -4.39
C ASP A 235 -7.37 15.90 -3.43
N GLY A 236 -6.96 17.07 -2.93
CA GLY A 236 -7.78 17.90 -2.03
C GLY A 236 -7.71 17.52 -0.55
N LEU A 237 -6.97 16.46 -0.18
CA LEU A 237 -6.76 16.07 1.21
C LEU A 237 -5.61 16.87 1.82
N ASN A 238 -5.91 17.69 2.83
CA ASN A 238 -4.97 18.66 3.39
C ASN A 238 -4.84 18.57 4.91
N LYS A 239 -5.83 17.99 5.59
CA LYS A 239 -5.89 17.94 7.05
C LYS A 239 -6.19 16.53 7.57
N GLU A 240 -6.76 15.72 6.71
CA GLU A 240 -7.32 14.43 7.01
C GLU A 240 -6.21 13.41 7.30
N THR A 241 -6.53 12.44 8.14
CA THR A 241 -5.63 11.36 8.57
C THR A 241 -6.11 9.99 8.14
N ALA A 242 -7.31 9.93 7.55
CA ALA A 242 -7.90 8.75 6.92
C ALA A 242 -8.61 9.14 5.62
N VAL A 243 -8.77 8.20 4.70
CA VAL A 243 -9.51 8.39 3.44
C VAL A 243 -10.24 7.10 3.05
N VAL A 244 -11.50 7.23 2.62
CA VAL A 244 -12.17 6.22 1.82
C VAL A 244 -11.81 6.49 0.36
N ILE A 245 -10.99 5.62 -0.22
CA ILE A 245 -10.42 5.83 -1.55
C ILE A 245 -11.45 5.51 -2.63
N ALA A 246 -12.01 4.31 -2.57
CA ALA A 246 -12.92 3.80 -3.57
C ALA A 246 -13.84 2.73 -2.97
N GLU A 247 -14.96 2.51 -3.62
CA GLU A 247 -15.89 1.43 -3.30
C GLU A 247 -16.10 0.53 -4.52
N ILE A 248 -16.05 -0.78 -4.30
CA ILE A 248 -16.53 -1.77 -5.27
C ILE A 248 -17.86 -2.30 -4.73
N TYR A 249 -18.95 -2.15 -5.48
CA TYR A 249 -20.30 -2.43 -4.99
C TYR A 249 -21.14 -3.20 -6.01
N ARG A 250 -22.10 -3.97 -5.48
CA ARG A 250 -23.09 -4.68 -6.30
C ARG A 250 -24.06 -3.68 -6.92
N TYR A 251 -24.35 -3.87 -8.20
CA TYR A 251 -25.32 -3.10 -8.95
C TYR A 251 -26.03 -4.04 -9.93
N LYS A 252 -27.25 -4.46 -9.56
CA LYS A 252 -27.98 -5.53 -10.24
C LYS A 252 -27.11 -6.80 -10.27
N GLU A 253 -26.99 -7.48 -11.40
CA GLU A 253 -26.11 -8.65 -11.56
C GLU A 253 -24.60 -8.32 -11.70
N PHE A 254 -24.19 -7.05 -11.63
CA PHE A 254 -22.81 -6.63 -11.90
C PHE A 254 -22.15 -5.95 -10.70
N TRP A 255 -20.84 -5.77 -10.79
CA TRP A 255 -20.00 -5.02 -9.89
C TRP A 255 -19.56 -3.71 -10.54
N LYS A 256 -19.62 -2.63 -9.77
CA LYS A 256 -19.18 -1.30 -10.19
C LYS A 256 -18.11 -0.78 -9.25
N LEU A 257 -17.20 0.02 -9.80
CA LEU A 257 -16.23 0.81 -9.06
C LEU A 257 -16.75 2.24 -8.92
N ASN A 258 -16.63 2.81 -7.73
CA ASN A 258 -16.90 4.22 -7.42
C ASN A 258 -15.66 4.84 -6.77
N PRO A 259 -14.91 5.72 -7.45
CA PRO A 259 -13.87 6.51 -6.82
C PRO A 259 -14.48 7.49 -5.81
N ILE A 260 -14.11 7.39 -4.53
CA ILE A 260 -14.70 8.18 -3.44
C ILE A 260 -13.80 9.37 -3.09
N GLY A 261 -12.58 9.13 -2.60
CA GLY A 261 -11.65 10.18 -2.17
C GLY A 261 -12.23 11.11 -1.10
N ASP A 262 -12.98 10.56 -0.14
CA ASP A 262 -13.52 11.32 1.00
C ASP A 262 -12.61 11.11 2.20
N GLY A 263 -12.07 12.22 2.70
CA GLY A 263 -11.15 12.21 3.83
C GLY A 263 -11.86 12.33 5.18
N PHE A 264 -11.22 11.78 6.22
CA PHE A 264 -11.72 11.72 7.58
C PHE A 264 -10.64 12.23 8.54
N ASN A 265 -11.10 12.98 9.55
CA ASN A 265 -10.32 13.24 10.76
C ASN A 265 -10.67 12.16 11.79
N GLY A 266 -9.74 11.77 12.66
CA GLY A 266 -9.89 10.67 13.63
C GLY A 266 -9.26 9.34 13.19
N GLY A 267 -8.54 9.31 12.06
CA GLY A 267 -7.81 8.14 11.58
C GLY A 267 -8.70 6.90 11.39
N LEU A 268 -8.14 5.72 11.68
CA LEU A 268 -8.87 4.46 11.55
C LEU A 268 -10.14 4.42 12.41
N GLY A 269 -10.14 5.08 13.57
CA GLY A 269 -11.31 5.06 14.44
C GLY A 269 -12.52 5.77 13.83
N ALA A 270 -12.31 6.90 13.15
CA ALA A 270 -13.41 7.55 12.44
C ALA A 270 -14.01 6.66 11.34
N LEU A 271 -13.18 5.87 10.64
CA LEU A 271 -13.64 4.92 9.63
C LEU A 271 -14.42 3.75 10.24
N CYS A 272 -13.92 3.18 11.35
CA CYS A 272 -14.62 2.11 12.06
C CYS A 272 -16.02 2.56 12.50
N ASN A 273 -16.13 3.73 13.13
CA ASN A 273 -17.43 4.31 13.49
C ASN A 273 -18.32 4.55 12.27
N ASN A 274 -17.77 5.04 11.16
CA ASN A 274 -18.51 5.26 9.92
C ASN A 274 -19.10 3.98 9.32
N TYR A 275 -18.47 2.82 9.57
CA TYR A 275 -18.93 1.51 9.13
C TYR A 275 -19.52 0.65 10.27
N GLY A 276 -19.96 1.28 11.37
CA GLY A 276 -20.69 0.58 12.44
C GLY A 276 -19.85 -0.34 13.32
N ILE A 277 -18.52 -0.20 13.32
CA ILE A 277 -17.63 -0.89 14.26
C ILE A 277 -17.39 0.05 15.44
N GLU A 278 -17.96 -0.30 16.60
CA GLU A 278 -17.76 0.44 17.85
C GLU A 278 -16.30 0.37 18.31
N ILE A 279 -15.82 1.43 18.95
CA ILE A 279 -14.44 1.54 19.43
C ILE A 279 -14.52 1.83 20.92
N GLU A 280 -13.79 1.05 21.71
CA GLU A 280 -13.67 1.21 23.17
C GLU A 280 -12.30 1.78 23.56
#